data_AF-A0A3M0JJX1-F1
#
_entry.id   AF-A0A3M0JJX1-F1
#
_cell.length_a   1.000
_cell.length_b   1.000
_cell.length_c   1.000
_cell.angle_alpha   90.00
_cell.angle_beta   90.00
_cell.angle_gamma   90.00
#
_symmetry.space_group_name_H-M   'P 1'
#
loop_
_entity.id
_entity.type
_entity.pdbx_description
1 polymer ?
#
loop_
_entity_poly.entity_id
_entity_poly.type
_entity_poly.pdbx_seq_one_letter_code
_entity_poly.pdbx_strand_id
1 'polypeptide(L)'
;MCDAQVHKTRPLLSVRSDKTLQDIVYKLVPGLFKDEMKRRRDFYSAYPVAEAPLGSQEERGEVTERDQGSVPEDEIVSLSIEFHRDCGYGRGGGNDPGNDRGSRERPGIPGMTGDPGNDRGSWE
;
A
#
# COMPACT_ATOMS: atom_id res chain seq x y z
N MET A 1 -13.13 2.14 25.22
CA MET A 1 -11.78 2.14 24.61
C MET A 1 -11.43 0.69 24.29
N CYS A 2 -10.72 0.43 23.20
CA CYS A 2 -10.41 -0.94 22.77
C CYS A 2 -8.98 -1.28 23.22
N ASP A 3 -8.81 -1.91 24.39
CA ASP A 3 -7.50 -2.20 25.02
C ASP A 3 -6.74 -3.37 24.32
N ALA A 4 -6.85 -3.46 23.00
CA ALA A 4 -6.26 -4.52 22.19
C ALA A 4 -4.77 -4.25 21.90
N GLN A 5 -3.91 -5.24 22.15
CA GLN A 5 -2.48 -5.12 21.86
C GLN A 5 -2.21 -5.26 20.36
N VAL A 6 -1.73 -4.16 19.74
CA VAL A 6 -1.45 -4.10 18.29
C VAL A 6 -0.17 -4.85 17.86
N HIS A 7 0.85 -4.87 18.72
CA HIS A 7 2.09 -5.64 18.54
C HIS A 7 2.80 -5.79 19.88
N LYS A 8 3.52 -6.90 20.11
CA LYS A 8 4.19 -7.18 21.40
C LYS A 8 5.27 -6.16 21.79
N THR A 9 6.14 -5.78 20.84
CA THR A 9 7.30 -4.92 21.11
C THR A 9 7.43 -3.68 20.21
N ARG A 10 6.83 -3.68 19.01
CA ARG A 10 7.02 -2.66 17.97
C ARG A 10 5.67 -2.23 17.37
N PRO A 11 4.91 -1.35 18.04
CA PRO A 11 3.56 -0.97 17.62
C PRO A 11 3.48 -0.37 16.21
N LEU A 12 4.51 0.36 15.77
CA LEU A 12 4.59 0.94 14.43
C LEU A 12 4.64 -0.11 13.30
N LEU A 13 4.95 -1.38 13.59
CA LEU A 13 4.87 -2.44 12.58
C LEU A 13 3.43 -2.81 12.22
N SER A 14 2.47 -2.55 13.10
CA SER A 14 1.06 -2.87 12.88
C SER A 14 0.23 -1.67 12.42
N VAL A 15 0.81 -0.46 12.43
CA VAL A 15 0.16 0.74 11.90
C VAL A 15 0.49 0.90 10.43
N ARG A 16 -0.52 1.18 9.61
CA ARG A 16 -0.39 1.41 8.17
C ARG A 16 -1.25 2.60 7.77
N SER A 17 -0.77 3.34 6.77
CA SER A 17 -1.58 4.35 6.09
C SER A 17 -2.70 3.65 5.33
N ASP A 18 -3.95 4.01 5.61
CA ASP A 18 -5.11 3.54 4.87
C ASP A 18 -5.55 4.60 3.87
N LYS A 19 -5.08 4.45 2.63
CA LYS A 19 -5.35 5.42 1.56
C LYS A 19 -6.82 5.41 1.15
N THR A 20 -7.47 4.26 1.19
CA THR A 20 -8.89 4.12 0.82
C THR A 20 -9.77 4.83 1.83
N LEU A 21 -9.53 4.62 3.13
CA LEU A 21 -10.28 5.30 4.17
C LEU A 21 -10.06 6.81 4.11
N GLN A 22 -8.83 7.26 3.87
CA GLN A 22 -8.51 8.67 3.69
C GLN A 22 -9.30 9.28 2.52
N ASP A 23 -9.35 8.60 1.37
CA ASP A 23 -10.08 9.06 0.18
C ASP A 23 -11.59 9.14 0.43
N ILE A 24 -12.15 8.19 1.17
CA ILE A 24 -13.55 8.23 1.58
C ILE A 24 -13.80 9.46 2.47
N VAL A 25 -12.96 9.69 3.48
CA VAL A 25 -13.11 10.81 4.42
C VAL A 25 -12.98 12.15 3.70
N TYR A 26 -12.01 12.31 2.81
CA TYR A 26 -11.83 13.54 2.03
C TYR A 26 -12.96 13.83 1.05
N LYS A 27 -13.64 12.79 0.53
CA LYS A 27 -14.83 12.96 -0.31
C LYS A 27 -16.09 13.27 0.50
N LEU A 28 -16.21 12.76 1.72
CA LEU A 28 -17.40 12.89 2.54
C LEU A 28 -17.46 14.17 3.37
N VAL A 29 -16.32 14.71 3.80
CA VAL A 29 -16.27 15.90 4.66
C VAL A 29 -15.96 17.14 3.81
N PRO A 30 -16.94 18.04 3.60
CA PRO A 30 -16.73 19.25 2.80
C PRO A 30 -15.59 20.11 3.35
N GLY A 31 -14.74 20.64 2.47
CA GLY A 31 -13.64 21.54 2.81
C GLY A 31 -12.44 20.90 3.51
N LEU A 32 -12.54 19.67 4.04
CA LEU A 32 -11.48 19.04 4.85
C LEU A 32 -10.14 18.96 4.13
N PHE A 33 -10.16 18.53 2.87
CA PHE A 33 -8.94 18.44 2.06
C PHE A 33 -8.30 19.82 1.84
N LYS A 34 -9.11 20.83 1.46
CA LYS A 34 -8.65 22.21 1.25
C LYS A 34 -7.98 22.77 2.50
N ASP A 35 -8.64 22.60 3.64
CA ASP A 35 -8.17 23.12 4.93
C ASP A 35 -6.89 22.42 5.37
N GLU A 36 -6.79 21.11 5.18
CA GLU A 36 -5.57 20.35 5.49
C GLU A 36 -4.40 20.78 4.60
N MET A 37 -4.60 20.86 3.28
CA MET A 37 -3.54 21.33 2.36
C MET A 37 -3.12 22.78 2.68
N LYS A 38 -4.07 23.63 3.08
CA LYS A 38 -3.77 25.00 3.54
C LYS A 38 -2.92 24.99 4.80
N ARG A 39 -3.28 24.20 5.82
CA ARG A 39 -2.50 24.08 7.07
C ARG A 39 -1.07 23.60 6.83
N ARG A 40 -0.87 22.64 5.91
CA ARG A 40 0.46 22.17 5.52
C ARG A 40 1.30 23.29 4.90
N ARG A 41 0.75 24.02 3.92
CA ARG A 41 1.45 25.16 3.28
C ARG A 41 1.76 26.28 4.28
N ASP A 42 0.80 26.64 5.12
CA ASP A 42 0.99 27.66 6.15
C ASP A 42 2.12 27.27 7.11
N PHE A 43 2.18 25.99 7.52
CA PHE A 43 3.25 25.47 8.37
C PHE A 43 4.63 25.55 7.68
N TYR A 44 4.77 24.99 6.47
CA TYR A 44 6.07 24.96 5.79
C TYR A 44 6.54 26.32 5.31
N SER A 45 5.63 27.27 5.07
CA SER A 45 6.00 28.66 4.77
C SER A 45 6.51 29.42 6.00
N ALA A 46 5.95 29.14 7.19
CA ALA A 46 6.38 29.74 8.45
C ALA A 46 7.69 29.13 8.98
N TYR A 47 7.95 27.86 8.65
CA TYR A 47 9.15 27.12 9.05
C TYR A 47 9.89 26.60 7.81
N PRO A 48 10.68 27.44 7.12
CA PRO A 48 11.52 26.99 6.04
C PRO A 48 12.66 26.10 6.60
N VAL A 49 12.40 24.79 6.66
CA VAL A 49 13.40 23.80 7.10
C VAL A 49 14.30 23.47 5.90
N ALA A 50 15.58 23.80 6.00
CA ALA A 50 16.59 23.51 4.96
C ALA A 50 16.75 22.01 4.62
N GLU A 51 16.26 21.14 5.49
CA GLU A 51 16.44 19.68 5.47
C GLU A 51 15.12 18.91 5.62
N ALA A 52 13.96 19.53 5.35
CA ALA A 52 12.73 18.74 5.26
C ALA A 52 12.94 17.74 4.12
N PRO A 53 12.88 16.41 4.39
CA PRO A 53 12.92 15.42 3.33
C PRO A 53 11.92 15.84 2.26
N LEU A 54 12.26 15.64 0.99
CA LEU A 54 11.37 15.86 -0.14
C LEU A 54 10.15 14.93 0.04
N GLY A 55 9.23 15.31 0.91
CA GLY A 55 7.99 14.61 1.21
C GLY A 55 7.14 14.58 -0.04
N SER A 56 6.08 13.78 -0.02
CA SER A 56 5.15 13.75 -1.14
C SER A 56 4.56 15.13 -1.39
N GLN A 57 4.09 15.40 -2.62
CA GLN A 57 3.39 16.64 -2.93
C GLN A 57 2.21 16.89 -1.97
N GLU A 58 1.53 15.81 -1.55
CA GLU A 58 0.45 15.90 -0.57
C GLU A 58 0.96 16.36 0.79
N GLU A 59 2.10 15.84 1.25
CA GLU A 59 2.72 16.19 2.54
C GLU A 59 3.09 17.68 2.60
N ARG A 60 3.46 18.28 1.46
CA ARG A 60 3.72 19.71 1.34
C ARG A 60 2.47 20.57 1.15
N GLY A 61 1.33 19.96 0.88
CA GLY A 61 0.10 20.67 0.54
C GLY A 61 0.08 21.21 -0.90
N GLU A 62 0.85 20.61 -1.81
CA GLU A 62 1.00 21.02 -3.22
C GLU A 62 0.05 20.27 -4.18
N VAL A 63 -0.90 19.47 -3.66
CA VAL A 63 -1.88 18.74 -4.47
C VAL A 63 -3.14 19.58 -4.68
N THR A 64 -3.66 19.58 -5.92
CA THR A 64 -4.88 20.31 -6.26
C THR A 64 -6.12 19.44 -6.11
N GLU A 65 -7.26 20.08 -5.89
CA GLU A 65 -8.57 19.41 -5.75
C GLU A 65 -8.98 18.61 -6.99
N ARG A 66 -8.57 19.07 -8.17
CA ARG A 66 -8.84 18.39 -9.45
C ARG A 66 -8.15 17.04 -9.54
N ASP A 67 -6.97 16.90 -8.93
CA ASP A 67 -6.22 15.65 -8.90
C ASP A 67 -6.87 14.59 -8.00
N GLN A 68 -7.76 15.02 -7.09
CA GLN A 68 -8.53 14.13 -6.21
C GLN A 68 -9.97 13.85 -6.69
N GLY A 69 -10.42 14.45 -7.79
CA GLY A 69 -11.80 14.34 -8.24
C GLY A 69 -12.77 15.01 -7.26
N SER A 70 -12.45 16.24 -6.85
CA SER A 70 -13.28 17.02 -5.92
C SER A 70 -14.72 17.16 -6.42
N VAL A 71 -15.64 16.76 -5.56
CA VAL A 71 -17.07 16.96 -5.75
C VAL A 71 -17.43 18.35 -5.22
N PRO A 72 -18.21 19.18 -5.94
CA PRO A 72 -18.72 20.44 -5.40
C PRO A 72 -19.48 20.22 -4.09
N GLU A 73 -19.37 21.17 -3.17
CA GLU A 73 -19.88 21.07 -1.79
C GLU A 73 -21.40 20.86 -1.70
N ASP A 74 -22.13 21.20 -2.76
CA ASP A 74 -23.60 21.08 -2.84
C ASP A 74 -24.09 19.81 -3.54
N GLU A 75 -23.19 18.90 -3.95
CA GLU A 75 -23.57 17.66 -4.65
C GLU A 75 -23.90 16.52 -3.68
N ILE A 76 -24.92 15.74 -4.02
CA ILE A 76 -25.29 14.56 -3.25
C ILE A 76 -24.32 13.42 -3.60
N VAL A 77 -23.41 13.11 -2.69
CA VAL A 77 -22.45 12.00 -2.83
C VAL A 77 -23.10 10.68 -2.39
N SER A 78 -23.08 9.67 -3.26
CA SER A 78 -23.49 8.29 -2.94
C SER A 78 -22.29 7.35 -3.05
N LEU A 79 -22.04 6.56 -2.00
CA LEU A 79 -20.94 5.60 -1.92
C LEU A 79 -21.44 4.25 -1.43
N SER A 80 -20.91 3.17 -1.99
CA SER A 80 -21.10 1.79 -1.51
C SER A 80 -19.76 1.21 -1.07
N ILE A 81 -19.75 0.46 0.03
CA ILE A 81 -18.59 -0.29 0.50
C ILE A 81 -18.89 -1.77 0.29
N GLU A 82 -18.04 -2.44 -0.49
CA GLU A 82 -18.20 -3.85 -0.80
C GLU A 82 -17.00 -4.62 -0.28
N PHE A 83 -17.28 -5.75 0.38
CA PHE A 83 -16.24 -6.66 0.86
C PHE A 83 -15.97 -7.73 -0.19
N HIS A 84 -14.86 -7.61 -0.92
CA HIS A 84 -14.42 -8.66 -1.83
C HIS A 84 -13.89 -9.85 -1.04
N ARG A 85 -14.60 -10.97 -1.12
CA ARG A 85 -14.10 -12.27 -0.67
C ARG A 85 -13.30 -12.88 -1.81
N ASP A 86 -11.99 -12.74 -1.78
CA ASP A 86 -11.14 -13.62 -2.56
C ASP A 86 -11.26 -15.04 -1.97
N CYS A 87 -12.13 -15.85 -2.55
CA CYS A 87 -12.21 -17.27 -2.28
C CYS A 87 -11.05 -17.97 -2.97
N GLY A 88 -10.07 -18.44 -2.19
CA GLY A 88 -8.85 -18.99 -2.78
C GLY A 88 -7.94 -19.83 -1.88
N TYR A 89 -8.46 -20.75 -1.06
CA TYR A 89 -7.71 -21.97 -0.71
C TYR A 89 -8.68 -23.16 -0.57
N GLY A 90 -8.65 -24.08 -1.53
CA GLY A 90 -9.24 -25.41 -1.39
C GLY A 90 -10.27 -25.87 -2.45
N ARG A 91 -9.98 -25.77 -3.75
CA ARG A 91 -10.66 -26.62 -4.74
C ARG A 91 -9.97 -27.99 -4.79
N GLY A 92 -10.19 -28.81 -3.76
CA GLY A 92 -9.94 -30.24 -3.81
C GLY A 92 -11.19 -30.95 -4.32
N GLY A 93 -11.06 -31.69 -5.43
CA GLY A 93 -12.08 -32.64 -5.88
C GLY A 93 -12.49 -32.49 -7.34
N GLY A 94 -11.93 -33.35 -8.20
CA GLY A 94 -12.37 -33.55 -9.58
C GLY A 94 -11.29 -34.24 -10.41
N ASN A 95 -11.20 -35.56 -10.30
CA ASN A 95 -10.44 -36.40 -11.22
C ASN A 95 -11.05 -36.28 -12.63
N ASP A 96 -10.23 -35.96 -13.63
CA ASP A 96 -10.51 -36.29 -15.03
C ASP A 96 -9.17 -36.61 -15.73
N PRO A 97 -8.96 -37.86 -16.19
CA PRO A 97 -7.74 -38.26 -16.88
C PRO A 97 -7.88 -38.03 -18.38
N GLY A 98 -6.91 -37.29 -18.94
CA GLY A 98 -6.58 -37.40 -20.36
C GLY A 98 -6.67 -36.09 -21.13
N ASN A 99 -5.50 -35.48 -21.36
CA ASN A 99 -5.13 -35.16 -22.74
C ASN A 99 -3.61 -35.01 -22.85
N ASP A 100 -3.03 -35.96 -23.57
CA ASP A 100 -1.66 -36.00 -24.06
C ASP A 100 -1.47 -34.90 -25.11
N ARG A 101 -0.62 -33.90 -24.82
CA ARG A 101 0.04 -33.08 -25.84
C ARG A 101 1.40 -32.61 -25.37
N GLY A 102 2.42 -33.35 -25.80
CA GLY A 102 3.54 -32.74 -26.50
C GLY A 102 4.66 -32.18 -25.62
N SER A 103 5.70 -33.00 -25.50
CA SER A 103 7.08 -32.66 -25.19
C SER A 103 7.48 -31.25 -25.66
N ARG A 104 7.74 -30.35 -24.72
CA ARG A 104 8.64 -29.21 -24.94
C ARG A 104 9.73 -29.27 -23.89
N GLU A 105 10.93 -29.50 -24.41
CA GLU A 105 12.18 -29.63 -23.69
C GLU A 105 12.43 -28.38 -22.83
N ARG A 106 12.85 -28.60 -21.58
CA ARG A 106 13.37 -27.55 -20.71
C ARG A 106 14.67 -27.03 -21.34
N PRO A 107 14.88 -25.70 -21.48
CA PRO A 107 16.21 -25.20 -21.79
C PRO A 107 17.12 -25.50 -20.59
N GLY A 108 18.14 -26.33 -20.83
CA GLY A 108 19.15 -26.69 -19.84
C GLY A 108 19.94 -25.47 -19.39
N ILE A 109 20.14 -25.34 -18.08
CA ILE A 109 21.07 -24.39 -17.49
C ILE A 109 22.47 -24.98 -17.69
N PRO A 110 23.41 -24.29 -18.37
CA PRO A 110 24.78 -24.78 -18.50
C PRO A 110 25.46 -24.77 -17.12
N GLY A 111 26.03 -25.91 -16.74
CA GLY A 111 26.83 -26.05 -15.55
C GLY A 111 28.07 -25.17 -15.59
N MET A 112 28.35 -24.52 -14.47
CA MET A 112 29.69 -24.05 -14.14
C MET A 112 30.15 -24.81 -12.92
N THR A 113 31.06 -25.76 -13.14
CA THR A 113 31.88 -26.38 -12.11
C THR A 113 32.85 -25.34 -11.56
N GLY A 114 32.88 -25.18 -10.24
CA GLY A 114 33.82 -24.32 -9.52
C GLY A 114 33.86 -24.71 -8.04
N ASP A 115 35.05 -25.06 -7.57
CA ASP A 115 35.42 -25.72 -6.32
C ASP A 115 34.97 -25.09 -4.98
N PRO A 116 34.97 -25.87 -3.89
CA PRO A 116 34.53 -25.47 -2.57
C PRO A 116 35.64 -24.79 -1.76
N GLY A 117 35.29 -23.72 -1.05
CA GLY A 117 36.13 -23.21 0.04
C GLY A 117 35.98 -21.71 0.26
N ASN A 118 35.08 -21.30 1.14
CA ASN A 118 35.39 -20.25 2.10
C ASN A 118 34.39 -20.25 3.27
N ASP A 119 34.93 -20.22 4.48
CA ASP A 119 34.27 -20.37 5.76
C ASP A 119 33.19 -19.31 6.04
N ARG A 120 32.00 -19.77 6.44
CA ARG A 120 30.99 -18.93 7.07
C ARG A 120 31.22 -18.94 8.58
N GLY A 121 31.61 -17.78 9.10
CA GLY A 121 31.67 -17.48 10.52
C GLY A 121 30.32 -17.72 11.21
N SER A 122 30.43 -18.37 12.37
CA SER A 122 29.42 -18.62 13.38
C SER A 122 29.01 -17.31 14.06
N TRP A 123 27.71 -17.08 14.19
CA TRP A 123 27.16 -16.11 15.13
C TRP A 123 26.56 -16.91 16.29
N GLU A 124 27.26 -16.96 17.42
CA GLU A 124 26.66 -17.24 18.73
C GLU A 124 25.99 -15.98 19.28
#